data_AF-A0A2W5ZED9-F1
#
_entry.id   AF-A0A2W5ZED9-F1
#
_cell.length_a   1.000
_cell.length_b   1.000
_cell.length_c   1.000
_cell.angle_alpha   90.00
_cell.angle_beta   90.00
_cell.angle_gamma   90.00
#
_symmetry.space_group_name_H-M   'P 1'
#
loop_
_entity.id
_entity.type
_entity.pdbx_description
1 polymer ?
#
loop_
_entity_poly.entity_id
_entity_poly.type
_entity_poly.pdbx_seq_one_letter_code
_entity_poly.pdbx_strand_id
1 'polypeptide(L)'
;MIKNNEGNSDLSVALQSSGNFNISAGSTLTISAIITGAQSIAITGGGITNFSGANTYSGGTTISAGTLNLSGAGALGSTTAALTVNGGTLNFGGTSQTVGALNGTGGTITNTTGSSTFTVGNGNATGSFGGTITVNNNGTLGGTGISTGAVTVASGGTLAPGPIGAAGSAAAVGTLRIGALTLQSGSSAIFDVVTQTNYDKLISTGALNLGGNLTVNVASRQTFTAGQRLNLFMGTSESGTFTGIADNMLVFYNGYAFTADYTATGFDLVAVPEPSTWFSAALTLLSIGYTQRRKLVPALKRFRATALPPG
;
A
#
# COMPACT_ATOMS: atom_id res chain seq x y z
N MET A 1 38.12 26.16 12.82
CA MET A 1 38.36 24.75 12.44
C MET A 1 38.16 23.92 13.70
N ILE A 2 37.01 23.25 13.85
CA ILE A 2 36.77 22.38 15.00
C ILE A 2 37.11 20.96 14.54
N LYS A 3 38.15 20.36 15.13
CA LYS A 3 38.44 18.93 15.02
C LYS A 3 38.02 18.28 16.34
N ASN A 4 37.16 17.28 16.27
CA ASN A 4 36.92 16.33 17.35
C ASN A 4 38.07 15.30 17.36
N ASN A 5 38.84 15.33 18.44
CA ASN A 5 39.88 14.38 18.74
C ASN A 5 39.25 13.22 19.50
N GLU A 6 38.63 12.26 18.79
CA GLU A 6 38.51 10.82 19.09
C GLU A 6 37.91 10.12 17.85
N GLY A 7 38.46 8.96 17.48
CA GLY A 7 38.23 8.29 16.19
C GLY A 7 36.76 8.13 15.80
N ASN A 8 36.38 8.81 14.71
CA ASN A 8 35.11 8.76 14.00
C ASN A 8 33.84 8.93 14.85
N SER A 9 33.59 10.15 15.32
CA SER A 9 32.23 10.60 15.67
C SER A 9 31.72 11.49 14.55
N ASP A 10 30.66 11.06 13.86
CA ASP A 10 29.94 11.89 12.90
C ASP A 10 29.65 13.26 13.51
N LEU A 11 29.98 14.34 12.80
CA LEU A 11 29.71 15.69 13.27
C LEU A 11 28.21 15.84 13.51
N SER A 12 27.81 16.25 14.72
CA SER A 12 26.40 16.49 15.06
C SER A 12 26.14 17.92 15.51
N VAL A 13 24.92 18.40 15.25
CA VAL A 13 24.42 19.73 15.62
C VAL A 13 23.09 19.55 16.35
N ALA A 14 23.03 19.93 17.62
CA ALA A 14 21.81 19.86 18.42
C ALA A 14 21.00 21.16 18.31
N LEU A 15 19.72 21.04 17.95
CA LEU A 15 18.78 22.15 17.92
C LEU A 15 18.38 22.55 19.35
N GLN A 16 18.74 23.77 19.75
CA GLN A 16 18.31 24.39 21.01
C GLN A 16 17.01 25.22 20.84
N SER A 17 16.66 25.52 19.59
CA SER A 17 15.41 26.16 19.17
C SER A 17 15.00 25.61 17.80
N SER A 18 13.78 25.91 17.34
CA SER A 18 13.34 25.47 16.01
C SER A 18 14.26 26.02 14.93
N GLY A 19 14.77 25.13 14.08
CA GLY A 19 15.60 25.50 12.94
C GLY A 19 14.77 26.07 11.80
N ASN A 20 15.25 27.13 11.15
CA ASN A 20 14.64 27.67 9.94
C ASN A 20 15.67 27.79 8.82
N PHE A 21 15.52 27.00 7.77
CA PHE A 21 16.32 27.07 6.56
C PHE A 21 15.59 27.90 5.51
N ASN A 22 16.00 29.16 5.41
CA ASN A 22 15.51 30.12 4.42
C ASN A 22 16.58 30.35 3.34
N ILE A 23 16.69 29.41 2.40
CA ILE A 23 17.64 29.48 1.30
C ILE A 23 17.00 30.19 0.10
N SER A 24 17.66 31.21 -0.45
CA SER A 24 17.16 31.94 -1.61
C SER A 24 17.07 31.05 -2.85
N ALA A 25 16.12 31.35 -3.74
CA ALA A 25 16.01 30.65 -5.03
C ALA A 25 17.33 30.72 -5.82
N GLY A 26 17.70 29.61 -6.46
CA GLY A 26 18.98 29.47 -7.17
C GLY A 26 20.17 29.07 -6.29
N SER A 27 20.03 29.11 -4.96
CA SER A 27 21.08 28.71 -4.02
C SER A 27 20.84 27.31 -3.45
N THR A 28 21.92 26.64 -3.05
CA THR A 28 21.90 25.33 -2.39
C THR A 28 22.69 25.37 -1.09
N LEU A 29 22.09 24.89 0.00
CA LEU A 29 22.78 24.57 1.25
C LEU A 29 22.86 23.05 1.41
N THR A 30 24.06 22.52 1.67
CA THR A 30 24.23 21.11 2.06
C THR A 30 24.60 21.00 3.52
N ILE A 31 23.88 20.16 4.26
CA ILE A 31 24.13 19.83 5.66
C ILE A 31 24.45 18.35 5.75
N SER A 32 25.72 18.06 6.03
CA SER A 32 26.22 16.69 6.19
C SER A 32 26.37 16.28 7.65
N ALA A 33 26.28 17.23 8.58
CA ALA A 33 26.21 16.93 10.00
C ALA A 33 24.87 16.29 10.37
N ILE A 34 24.88 15.43 11.39
CA ILE A 34 23.66 14.86 11.99
C ILE A 34 22.96 15.94 12.81
N ILE A 35 21.73 16.30 12.44
CA ILE A 35 20.92 17.24 13.22
C ILE A 35 20.15 16.47 14.30
N THR A 36 20.27 16.91 15.56
CA THR A 36 19.67 16.27 16.75
C THR A 36 18.84 17.26 17.57
N GLY A 37 18.19 16.80 18.64
CA GLY A 37 17.44 17.64 19.59
C GLY A 37 15.92 17.54 19.45
N ALA A 38 15.20 18.17 20.38
CA ALA A 38 13.73 18.03 20.47
C ALA A 38 12.96 18.95 19.50
N GLN A 39 13.65 19.89 18.86
CA GLN A 39 13.00 20.96 18.11
C GLN A 39 12.69 20.58 16.66
N SER A 40 11.80 21.35 16.06
CA SER A 40 11.39 21.18 14.66
C SER A 40 12.32 21.89 13.69
N ILE A 41 12.27 21.46 12.43
CA ILE A 41 12.91 22.13 11.30
C ILE A 41 11.85 22.68 10.36
N ALA A 42 12.03 23.91 9.91
CA ALA A 42 11.26 24.54 8.85
C ALA A 42 12.14 24.83 7.62
N ILE A 43 11.66 24.47 6.43
CA ILE A 43 12.21 24.85 5.13
C ILE A 43 11.27 25.89 4.53
N THR A 44 11.73 27.15 4.48
CA THR A 44 10.87 28.29 4.11
C THR A 44 11.37 29.07 2.90
N GLY A 45 12.63 28.88 2.51
CA GLY A 45 13.21 29.54 1.35
C GLY A 45 12.90 28.81 0.03
N GLY A 46 13.01 29.52 -1.09
CA GLY A 46 12.76 28.98 -2.43
C GLY A 46 13.91 28.15 -3.04
N GLY A 47 15.06 28.08 -2.38
CA GLY A 47 16.24 27.33 -2.83
C GLY A 47 16.21 25.84 -2.44
N ILE A 48 17.39 25.21 -2.50
CA ILE A 48 17.57 23.79 -2.16
C ILE A 48 18.26 23.67 -0.81
N THR A 49 17.69 22.87 0.09
CA THR A 49 18.36 22.39 1.30
C THR A 49 18.61 20.89 1.14
N ASN A 50 19.86 20.45 1.19
CA ASN A 50 20.24 19.05 1.10
C ASN A 50 20.64 18.51 2.47
N PHE A 51 19.94 17.50 2.97
CA PHE A 51 20.33 16.76 4.17
C PHE A 51 20.97 15.43 3.76
N SER A 52 22.24 15.25 4.16
CA SER A 52 22.96 13.99 3.93
C SER A 52 23.30 13.24 5.22
N GLY A 53 23.13 13.87 6.38
CA GLY A 53 23.31 13.26 7.69
C GLY A 53 22.10 12.45 8.15
N ALA A 54 22.35 11.42 8.97
CA ALA A 54 21.32 10.59 9.61
C ALA A 54 20.63 11.32 10.76
N ASN A 55 19.85 12.35 10.43
CA ASN A 55 19.23 13.24 11.42
C ASN A 55 18.31 12.49 12.39
N THR A 56 18.31 12.92 13.66
CA THR A 56 17.56 12.29 14.77
C THR A 56 16.72 13.29 15.58
N TYR A 57 16.56 14.53 15.11
CA TYR A 57 15.69 15.50 15.78
C TYR A 57 14.24 14.99 15.86
N SER A 58 13.54 15.28 16.96
CA SER A 58 12.21 14.71 17.23
C SER A 58 11.04 15.67 17.00
N GLY A 59 11.28 16.95 16.76
CA GLY A 59 10.21 17.95 16.63
C GLY A 59 9.47 17.95 15.28
N GLY A 60 9.94 17.17 14.30
CA GLY A 60 9.33 17.07 12.97
C GLY A 60 9.83 18.10 11.96
N THR A 61 9.35 17.97 10.73
CA THR A 61 9.82 18.76 9.57
C THR A 61 8.64 19.45 8.90
N THR A 62 8.76 20.75 8.65
CA THR A 62 7.80 21.54 7.88
C THR A 62 8.46 22.08 6.62
N ILE A 63 7.85 21.84 5.46
CA ILE A 63 8.30 22.35 4.16
C ILE A 63 7.22 23.28 3.64
N SER A 64 7.55 24.56 3.51
CA SER A 64 6.62 25.60 3.02
C SER A 64 6.98 26.07 1.62
N ALA A 65 8.26 26.00 1.21
CA ALA A 65 8.73 26.39 -0.11
C ALA A 65 10.06 25.68 -0.45
N GLY A 66 10.52 25.88 -1.69
CA GLY A 66 11.80 25.37 -2.16
C GLY A 66 11.84 23.85 -2.28
N THR A 67 13.04 23.28 -2.15
CA THR A 67 13.25 21.82 -2.16
C THR A 67 14.04 21.38 -0.93
N LEU A 68 13.50 20.42 -0.18
CA LEU A 68 14.27 19.60 0.74
C LEU A 68 14.69 18.33 0.00
N ASN A 69 15.99 18.18 -0.22
CA ASN A 69 16.58 16.99 -0.82
C ASN A 69 17.24 16.14 0.27
N LEU A 70 17.01 14.84 0.25
CA LEU A 70 17.76 13.88 1.05
C LEU A 70 18.79 13.17 0.16
N SER A 71 19.88 12.71 0.75
CA SER A 71 20.91 11.93 0.04
C SER A 71 21.74 11.13 1.03
N GLY A 72 22.42 10.06 0.59
CA GLY A 72 23.29 9.27 1.47
C GLY A 72 22.53 8.71 2.67
N ALA A 73 22.88 9.16 3.89
CA ALA A 73 22.20 8.77 5.12
C ALA A 73 21.06 9.73 5.53
N GLY A 74 20.67 10.67 4.66
CA GLY A 74 19.69 11.71 4.90
C GLY A 74 18.37 11.18 5.46
N ALA A 75 17.98 11.68 6.63
CA ALA A 75 16.73 11.36 7.31
C ALA A 75 15.96 12.62 7.74
N LEU A 76 14.64 12.49 7.95
CA LEU A 76 13.75 13.55 8.43
C LEU A 76 13.64 13.64 9.96
N GLY A 77 14.54 12.98 10.69
CA GLY A 77 14.50 12.91 12.15
C GLY A 77 13.75 11.67 12.65
N SER A 78 13.11 11.81 13.81
CA SER A 78 12.34 10.73 14.44
C SER A 78 11.24 10.21 13.52
N THR A 79 11.09 8.88 13.45
CA THR A 79 10.12 8.20 12.59
C THR A 79 8.67 8.36 13.04
N THR A 80 8.43 8.87 14.25
CA THR A 80 7.10 9.19 14.78
C THR A 80 6.78 10.68 14.71
N ALA A 81 7.74 11.52 14.33
CA ALA A 81 7.52 12.95 14.19
C ALA A 81 6.67 13.26 12.96
N ALA A 82 5.95 14.37 13.01
CA ALA A 82 5.12 14.81 11.89
C ALA A 82 5.98 15.36 10.75
N LEU A 83 5.55 15.09 9.52
CA LEU A 83 6.01 15.76 8.31
C LEU A 83 4.87 16.65 7.81
N THR A 84 5.11 17.95 7.69
CA THR A 84 4.15 18.90 7.12
C THR A 84 4.70 19.46 5.82
N VAL A 85 3.96 19.30 4.72
CA VAL A 85 4.32 19.86 3.41
C VAL A 85 3.18 20.76 2.96
N ASN A 86 3.40 22.08 3.04
CA ASN A 86 2.43 23.10 2.63
C ASN A 86 2.70 23.61 1.21
N GLY A 87 3.91 23.38 0.70
CA GLY A 87 4.38 23.80 -0.61
C GLY A 87 5.74 23.18 -0.91
N GLY A 88 6.38 23.62 -2.00
CA GLY A 88 7.71 23.15 -2.36
C GLY A 88 7.76 21.67 -2.72
N THR A 89 8.95 21.06 -2.58
CA THR A 89 9.21 19.66 -2.89
C THR A 89 10.04 18.98 -1.81
N LEU A 90 9.62 17.79 -1.41
CA LEU A 90 10.45 16.83 -0.70
C LEU A 90 10.93 15.77 -1.70
N ASN A 91 12.23 15.68 -1.89
CA ASN A 91 12.85 14.64 -2.71
C ASN A 91 13.70 13.71 -1.82
N PHE A 92 13.38 12.42 -1.80
CA PHE A 92 14.09 11.46 -0.96
C PHE A 92 15.50 11.11 -1.46
N GLY A 93 15.83 11.39 -2.72
CA GLY A 93 17.17 11.15 -3.28
C GLY A 93 17.74 9.75 -2.99
N GLY A 94 16.89 8.73 -3.02
CA GLY A 94 17.24 7.33 -2.78
C GLY A 94 17.31 6.90 -1.31
N THR A 95 16.81 7.71 -0.38
CA THR A 95 16.76 7.34 1.06
C THR A 95 15.34 6.96 1.48
N SER A 96 15.20 5.94 2.32
CA SER A 96 13.89 5.53 2.84
C SER A 96 13.49 6.36 4.05
N GLN A 97 12.24 6.84 4.09
CA GLN A 97 11.70 7.66 5.17
C GLN A 97 10.47 7.01 5.79
N THR A 98 10.38 7.12 7.11
CA THR A 98 9.18 6.78 7.88
C THR A 98 8.79 8.01 8.69
N VAL A 99 7.51 8.38 8.65
CA VAL A 99 7.00 9.55 9.38
C VAL A 99 5.75 9.17 10.16
N GLY A 100 5.45 9.95 11.21
CA GLY A 100 4.18 9.88 11.92
C GLY A 100 3.05 10.46 11.04
N ALA A 101 2.45 11.56 11.51
CA ALA A 101 1.41 12.23 10.74
C ALA A 101 2.01 12.93 9.51
N LEU A 102 1.42 12.68 8.33
CA LEU A 102 1.69 13.43 7.12
C LEU A 102 0.62 14.51 6.95
N ASN A 103 1.03 15.77 7.02
CA ASN A 103 0.14 16.93 6.99
C ASN A 103 0.49 17.90 5.86
N GLY A 104 -0.42 18.83 5.64
CA GLY A 104 -0.17 20.07 4.90
C GLY A 104 -1.10 20.25 3.72
N THR A 105 -1.06 21.41 3.12
CA THR A 105 -2.08 21.84 2.15
C THR A 105 -1.66 21.69 0.69
N GLY A 106 -0.40 21.36 0.39
CA GLY A 106 0.11 21.36 -0.97
C GLY A 106 1.56 20.88 -1.11
N GLY A 107 2.20 21.12 -2.26
CA GLY A 107 3.56 20.66 -2.53
C GLY A 107 3.64 19.25 -3.09
N THR A 108 4.87 18.76 -3.29
CA THR A 108 5.16 17.46 -3.92
C THR A 108 6.08 16.64 -3.04
N ILE A 109 5.76 15.37 -2.84
CA ILE A 109 6.65 14.37 -2.24
C ILE A 109 7.03 13.36 -3.31
N THR A 110 8.33 13.14 -3.51
CA THR A 110 8.83 12.27 -4.57
C THR A 110 10.17 11.65 -4.22
N ASN A 111 10.60 10.69 -5.04
CA ASN A 111 11.97 10.23 -5.10
C ASN A 111 12.43 10.18 -6.56
N THR A 112 13.38 11.02 -6.95
CA THR A 112 13.83 11.10 -8.34
C THR A 112 14.98 10.15 -8.69
N THR A 113 15.61 9.52 -7.69
CA THR A 113 16.80 8.68 -7.88
C THR A 113 16.85 7.52 -6.89
N GLY A 114 17.42 6.38 -7.28
CA GLY A 114 17.63 5.25 -6.37
C GLY A 114 16.32 4.60 -5.88
N SER A 115 16.44 3.57 -5.06
CA SER A 115 15.29 2.91 -4.44
C SER A 115 14.96 3.58 -3.12
N SER A 116 13.68 3.78 -2.82
CA SER A 116 13.27 4.41 -1.55
C SER A 116 11.92 3.91 -1.11
N THR A 117 11.75 3.74 0.20
CA THR A 117 10.45 3.48 0.81
C THR A 117 9.99 4.71 1.57
N PHE A 118 8.75 5.14 1.34
CA PHE A 118 8.07 6.14 2.14
C PHE A 118 6.92 5.51 2.92
N THR A 119 7.05 5.47 4.24
CA THR A 119 6.04 4.93 5.14
C THR A 119 5.36 6.07 5.89
N VAL A 120 4.05 6.18 5.75
CA VAL A 120 3.24 7.22 6.42
C VAL A 120 2.36 6.64 7.53
N GLY A 121 2.13 7.42 8.58
CA GLY A 121 1.24 7.05 9.67
C GLY A 121 1.87 6.14 10.73
N ASN A 122 3.20 6.17 10.86
CA ASN A 122 3.89 5.42 11.90
C ASN A 122 3.39 5.81 13.30
N GLY A 123 3.28 4.83 14.20
CA GLY A 123 2.65 5.03 15.51
C GLY A 123 1.15 5.29 15.45
N ASN A 124 0.47 4.85 14.38
CA ASN A 124 -0.96 5.07 14.11
C ASN A 124 -1.33 6.56 14.00
N ALA A 125 -0.36 7.41 13.62
CA ALA A 125 -0.59 8.83 13.47
C ALA A 125 -1.42 9.12 12.21
N THR A 126 -2.45 9.94 12.36
CA THR A 126 -3.29 10.40 11.25
C THR A 126 -2.94 11.83 10.88
N GLY A 127 -3.00 12.17 9.60
CA GLY A 127 -2.81 13.52 9.11
C GLY A 127 -3.76 13.89 7.97
N SER A 128 -3.56 15.04 7.36
CA SER A 128 -4.23 15.42 6.12
C SER A 128 -3.26 16.18 5.24
N PHE A 129 -2.89 15.58 4.13
CA PHE A 129 -1.96 16.14 3.16
C PHE A 129 -2.65 16.32 1.81
N GLY A 130 -2.88 17.57 1.40
CA GLY A 130 -3.55 17.94 0.15
C GLY A 130 -2.63 18.09 -1.06
N GLY A 131 -1.32 17.85 -0.91
CA GLY A 131 -0.36 17.92 -2.02
C GLY A 131 -0.34 16.65 -2.88
N THR A 132 0.75 16.44 -3.62
CA THR A 132 0.89 15.25 -4.48
C THR A 132 2.00 14.33 -3.99
N ILE A 133 1.79 13.02 -4.13
CA ILE A 133 2.82 12.01 -3.94
C ILE A 133 3.07 11.32 -5.28
N THR A 134 4.31 11.35 -5.74
CA THR A 134 4.74 10.60 -6.93
C THR A 134 5.73 9.51 -6.55
N VAL A 135 5.31 8.26 -6.73
CA VAL A 135 6.12 7.07 -6.48
C VAL A 135 6.76 6.66 -7.81
N ASN A 136 8.03 7.02 -7.99
CA ASN A 136 8.79 6.70 -9.20
C ASN A 136 9.32 5.26 -9.19
N ASN A 137 10.03 4.88 -10.25
CA ASN A 137 10.67 3.58 -10.41
C ASN A 137 11.51 3.19 -9.18
N ASN A 138 11.33 1.97 -8.67
CA ASN A 138 11.93 1.43 -7.43
C ASN A 138 11.58 2.21 -6.15
N GLY A 139 10.63 3.14 -6.22
CA GLY A 139 10.01 3.75 -5.05
C GLY A 139 8.87 2.90 -4.52
N THR A 140 8.66 2.94 -3.20
CA THR A 140 7.51 2.33 -2.54
C THR A 140 6.81 3.35 -1.66
N LEU A 141 5.49 3.48 -1.78
CA LEU A 141 4.64 4.14 -0.79
C LEU A 141 3.92 3.08 0.04
N GLY A 142 4.01 3.18 1.36
CA GLY A 142 3.26 2.32 2.27
C GLY A 142 2.89 2.97 3.59
N GLY A 143 2.49 2.14 4.55
CA GLY A 143 2.02 2.56 5.87
C GLY A 143 0.50 2.66 5.97
N THR A 144 0.04 3.26 7.07
CA THR A 144 -1.37 3.32 7.48
C THR A 144 -1.92 4.75 7.53
N GLY A 145 -1.10 5.72 7.13
CA GLY A 145 -1.41 7.15 7.19
C GLY A 145 -2.43 7.62 6.14
N ILE A 146 -2.77 8.91 6.24
CA ILE A 146 -3.74 9.58 5.38
C ILE A 146 -3.02 10.64 4.52
N SER A 147 -3.23 10.60 3.21
CA SER A 147 -2.81 11.61 2.25
C SER A 147 -4.00 12.03 1.38
N THR A 148 -4.79 13.02 1.77
CA THR A 148 -5.99 13.46 1.02
C THR A 148 -5.73 13.95 -0.40
N GLY A 149 -4.47 14.19 -0.76
CA GLY A 149 -4.02 14.60 -2.07
C GLY A 149 -3.68 13.42 -2.99
N ALA A 150 -3.48 13.74 -4.28
CA ALA A 150 -3.36 12.74 -5.34
C ALA A 150 -2.07 11.92 -5.24
N VAL A 151 -2.18 10.63 -5.50
CA VAL A 151 -1.05 9.69 -5.55
C VAL A 151 -0.92 9.14 -6.97
N THR A 152 0.25 9.32 -7.55
CA THR A 152 0.62 8.67 -8.82
C THR A 152 1.73 7.67 -8.57
N VAL A 153 1.52 6.43 -8.97
CA VAL A 153 2.52 5.38 -8.94
C VAL A 153 2.95 5.12 -10.37
N ALA A 154 4.18 5.54 -10.69
CA ALA A 154 4.72 5.44 -12.03
C ALA A 154 5.13 3.99 -12.35
N SER A 155 5.48 3.74 -13.62
CA SER A 155 6.07 2.45 -14.02
C SER A 155 7.27 2.10 -13.14
N GLY A 156 7.26 0.88 -12.59
CA GLY A 156 8.27 0.38 -11.64
C GLY A 156 8.14 0.91 -10.21
N GLY A 157 7.20 1.81 -9.93
CA GLY A 157 6.84 2.22 -8.57
C GLY A 157 5.91 1.22 -7.90
N THR A 158 5.93 1.19 -6.57
CA THR A 158 5.13 0.25 -5.76
C THR A 158 4.23 0.98 -4.76
N LEU A 159 2.99 0.55 -4.69
CA LEU A 159 2.06 0.87 -3.63
C LEU A 159 1.90 -0.36 -2.72
N ALA A 160 2.14 -0.21 -1.43
CA ALA A 160 2.04 -1.29 -0.45
C ALA A 160 1.38 -0.76 0.83
N PRO A 161 0.04 -0.68 0.89
CA PRO A 161 -0.65 -0.27 2.12
C PRO A 161 -0.25 -1.15 3.31
N GLY A 162 -0.28 -0.59 4.51
CA GLY A 162 0.16 -1.29 5.72
C GLY A 162 1.67 -1.21 5.99
N PRO A 163 2.12 -1.71 7.15
CA PRO A 163 3.54 -1.96 7.42
C PRO A 163 4.16 -2.82 6.32
N ILE A 164 5.23 -2.33 5.69
CA ILE A 164 5.84 -3.03 4.56
C ILE A 164 6.48 -4.34 5.02
N GLY A 165 5.92 -5.46 4.55
CA GLY A 165 6.43 -6.81 4.74
C GLY A 165 7.65 -7.17 3.90
N ALA A 166 8.26 -8.31 4.20
CA ALA A 166 9.16 -8.96 3.25
C ALA A 166 8.37 -9.50 2.06
N ALA A 167 8.89 -9.33 0.84
CA ALA A 167 8.20 -9.77 -0.39
C ALA A 167 7.78 -11.25 -0.31
N GLY A 168 6.52 -11.53 -0.65
CA GLY A 168 5.96 -12.89 -0.66
C GLY A 168 5.51 -13.42 0.71
N SER A 169 5.55 -12.60 1.77
CA SER A 169 5.01 -12.93 3.09
C SER A 169 4.00 -11.89 3.53
N ALA A 170 2.85 -12.32 4.05
CA ALA A 170 1.89 -11.40 4.65
C ALA A 170 2.51 -10.78 5.91
N ALA A 171 2.59 -9.45 5.98
CA ALA A 171 3.01 -8.72 7.16
C ALA A 171 1.81 -8.23 7.99
N ALA A 172 2.10 -7.37 8.97
CA ALA A 172 1.04 -6.66 9.67
C ALA A 172 0.25 -5.84 8.66
N VAL A 173 -1.07 -5.85 8.78
CA VAL A 173 -1.97 -5.22 7.80
C VAL A 173 -2.23 -3.77 8.16
N GLY A 174 -2.65 -2.98 7.17
CA GLY A 174 -3.08 -1.62 7.38
C GLY A 174 -3.90 -1.02 6.24
N THR A 175 -4.56 0.07 6.57
CA THR A 175 -5.36 0.83 5.60
C THR A 175 -4.62 2.10 5.24
N LEU A 176 -4.24 2.26 3.98
CA LEU A 176 -3.71 3.51 3.46
C LEU A 176 -4.87 4.35 2.91
N ARG A 177 -5.01 5.58 3.39
CA ARG A 177 -6.07 6.49 2.93
C ARG A 177 -5.45 7.57 2.05
N ILE A 178 -5.93 7.75 0.83
CA ILE A 178 -5.34 8.69 -0.13
C ILE A 178 -6.39 9.56 -0.83
N GLY A 179 -5.97 10.58 -1.59
CA GLY A 179 -6.78 11.26 -2.59
C GLY A 179 -6.95 10.39 -3.83
N ALA A 180 -7.13 11.02 -5.01
CA ALA A 180 -7.20 10.27 -6.27
C ALA A 180 -5.95 9.39 -6.47
N LEU A 181 -6.14 8.18 -6.98
CA LEU A 181 -5.06 7.22 -7.27
C LEU A 181 -4.90 7.03 -8.77
N THR A 182 -3.65 7.07 -9.25
CA THR A 182 -3.29 6.57 -10.57
C THR A 182 -2.17 5.54 -10.46
N LEU A 183 -2.46 4.30 -10.85
CA LEU A 183 -1.49 3.23 -11.02
C LEU A 183 -1.15 3.13 -12.51
N GLN A 184 0.01 3.64 -12.91
CA GLN A 184 0.44 3.57 -14.31
C GLN A 184 0.74 2.12 -14.73
N SER A 185 0.68 1.84 -16.03
CA SER A 185 1.16 0.55 -16.54
C SER A 185 2.61 0.31 -16.09
N GLY A 186 2.91 -0.92 -15.67
CA GLY A 186 4.21 -1.30 -15.12
C GLY A 186 4.42 -0.94 -13.64
N SER A 187 3.50 -0.24 -12.98
CA SER A 187 3.54 -0.10 -11.52
C SER A 187 3.14 -1.41 -10.82
N SER A 188 3.33 -1.49 -9.50
CA SER A 188 2.89 -2.62 -8.69
C SER A 188 2.04 -2.16 -7.51
N ALA A 189 1.00 -2.92 -7.19
CA ALA A 189 0.24 -2.80 -5.97
C ALA A 189 0.34 -4.11 -5.18
N ILE A 190 0.76 -4.02 -3.92
CA ILE A 190 1.00 -5.17 -3.05
C ILE A 190 0.09 -5.06 -1.83
N PHE A 191 -0.66 -6.12 -1.55
CA PHE A 191 -1.60 -6.20 -0.44
C PHE A 191 -1.37 -7.48 0.36
N ASP A 192 -1.35 -7.38 1.67
CA ASP A 192 -1.22 -8.50 2.58
C ASP A 192 -2.57 -8.92 3.14
N VAL A 193 -2.80 -10.24 3.23
CA VAL A 193 -3.99 -10.85 3.80
C VAL A 193 -3.55 -11.78 4.93
N VAL A 194 -3.67 -11.32 6.17
CA VAL A 194 -3.34 -12.13 7.36
C VAL A 194 -4.51 -13.03 7.73
N THR A 195 -5.73 -12.51 7.63
CA THR A 195 -6.95 -13.31 7.75
C THR A 195 -8.01 -12.83 6.76
N GLN A 196 -9.05 -13.65 6.61
CA GLN A 196 -10.32 -13.31 5.95
C GLN A 196 -10.86 -11.90 6.25
N THR A 197 -10.69 -11.38 7.47
CA THR A 197 -11.20 -10.06 7.88
C THR A 197 -10.09 -9.06 8.18
N ASN A 198 -8.84 -9.48 8.13
CA ASN A 198 -7.67 -8.70 8.48
C ASN A 198 -6.69 -8.69 7.31
N TYR A 199 -6.80 -7.68 6.48
CA TYR A 199 -6.06 -7.51 5.24
C TYR A 199 -5.84 -6.03 4.93
N ASP A 200 -4.86 -5.75 4.09
CA ASP A 200 -4.54 -4.42 3.64
C ASP A 200 -5.67 -3.80 2.84
N LYS A 201 -5.82 -2.48 2.96
CA LYS A 201 -6.81 -1.72 2.21
C LYS A 201 -6.23 -0.43 1.69
N LEU A 202 -6.70 -0.03 0.52
CA LEU A 202 -6.57 1.33 0.05
C LEU A 202 -7.95 1.99 -0.03
N ILE A 203 -8.07 3.14 0.63
CA ILE A 203 -9.27 3.97 0.56
C ILE A 203 -8.88 5.31 -0.07
N SER A 204 -9.32 5.53 -1.29
CA SER A 204 -9.24 6.81 -1.99
C SER A 204 -10.47 7.67 -1.70
N THR A 205 -10.25 8.96 -1.45
CA THR A 205 -11.32 9.97 -1.44
C THR A 205 -11.60 10.54 -2.82
N GLY A 206 -10.98 10.00 -3.88
CA GLY A 206 -11.14 10.43 -5.27
C GLY A 206 -11.27 9.24 -6.22
N ALA A 207 -11.07 9.53 -7.51
CA ALA A 207 -11.12 8.51 -8.56
C ALA A 207 -9.93 7.55 -8.48
N LEU A 208 -10.18 6.29 -8.82
CA LEU A 208 -9.19 5.25 -9.04
C LEU A 208 -8.95 5.08 -10.54
N ASN A 209 -7.68 5.09 -10.95
CA ASN A 209 -7.24 4.71 -12.29
C ASN A 209 -6.25 3.54 -12.15
N LEU A 210 -6.70 2.34 -12.50
CA LEU A 210 -6.00 1.07 -12.31
C LEU A 210 -5.31 0.63 -13.62
N GLY A 211 -4.04 0.26 -13.55
CA GLY A 211 -3.27 -0.15 -14.73
C GLY A 211 -2.19 -1.19 -14.45
N GLY A 212 -1.38 -0.96 -13.42
CA GLY A 212 -0.22 -1.80 -13.07
C GLY A 212 -0.54 -3.26 -12.68
N ASN A 213 0.41 -3.91 -12.01
CA ASN A 213 0.27 -5.29 -11.55
C ASN A 213 -0.32 -5.33 -10.14
N LEU A 214 -1.13 -6.34 -9.86
CA LEU A 214 -1.62 -6.65 -8.52
C LEU A 214 -0.91 -7.89 -7.97
N THR A 215 -0.40 -7.78 -6.75
CA THR A 215 0.12 -8.89 -5.96
C THR A 215 -0.61 -8.92 -4.63
N VAL A 216 -1.14 -10.08 -4.27
CA VAL A 216 -1.72 -10.30 -2.94
C VAL A 216 -0.91 -11.37 -2.22
N ASN A 217 -0.36 -11.03 -1.05
CA ASN A 217 0.34 -11.99 -0.19
C ASN A 217 -0.65 -12.54 0.84
N VAL A 218 -1.06 -13.79 0.67
CA VAL A 218 -1.97 -14.45 1.62
C VAL A 218 -1.17 -15.27 2.61
N ALA A 219 -1.40 -15.06 3.91
CA ALA A 219 -0.81 -15.88 4.96
C ALA A 219 -1.16 -17.36 4.76
N SER A 220 -0.28 -18.28 5.18
CA SER A 220 -0.57 -19.71 5.05
C SER A 220 -1.79 -20.13 5.89
N ARG A 221 -2.46 -21.21 5.49
CA ARG A 221 -3.53 -21.89 6.26
C ARG A 221 -4.79 -21.03 6.49
N GLN A 222 -5.05 -20.08 5.60
CA GLN A 222 -6.37 -19.45 5.51
C GLN A 222 -7.40 -20.41 4.91
N THR A 223 -8.65 -20.22 5.29
CA THR A 223 -9.82 -20.89 4.70
C THR A 223 -10.84 -19.82 4.36
N PHE A 224 -10.92 -19.38 3.12
CA PHE A 224 -11.92 -18.38 2.74
C PHE A 224 -13.30 -18.99 2.64
N THR A 225 -14.30 -18.26 3.15
CA THR A 225 -15.69 -18.60 2.89
C THR A 225 -16.02 -18.30 1.42
N ALA A 226 -16.66 -19.23 0.71
CA ALA A 226 -17.07 -18.98 -0.68
C ALA A 226 -17.93 -17.72 -0.79
N GLY A 227 -17.60 -16.84 -1.74
CA GLY A 227 -18.25 -15.54 -1.92
C GLY A 227 -17.74 -14.44 -0.99
N GLN A 228 -16.78 -14.73 -0.10
CA GLN A 228 -16.17 -13.70 0.72
C GLN A 228 -15.44 -12.66 -0.13
N ARG A 229 -15.68 -11.38 0.15
CA ARG A 229 -15.04 -10.27 -0.56
C ARG A 229 -13.91 -9.67 0.26
N LEU A 230 -12.77 -9.45 -0.41
CA LEU A 230 -11.65 -8.67 0.07
C LEU A 230 -11.66 -7.33 -0.66
N ASN A 231 -12.11 -6.28 0.02
CA ASN A 231 -12.23 -4.95 -0.54
C ASN A 231 -10.87 -4.25 -0.50
N LEU A 232 -10.06 -4.50 -1.53
CA LEU A 232 -8.68 -4.03 -1.58
C LEU A 232 -8.61 -2.55 -1.95
N PHE A 233 -9.42 -2.11 -2.92
CA PHE A 233 -9.48 -0.73 -3.36
C PHE A 233 -10.89 -0.17 -3.24
N MET A 234 -11.00 1.00 -2.62
CA MET A 234 -12.25 1.76 -2.48
C MET A 234 -12.00 3.20 -2.92
N GLY A 235 -12.89 3.80 -3.71
CA GLY A 235 -12.79 5.16 -4.24
C GLY A 235 -14.14 5.79 -4.54
N THR A 236 -14.16 6.90 -5.27
CA THR A 236 -15.42 7.56 -5.71
C THR A 236 -15.86 7.12 -7.10
N SER A 237 -14.91 6.66 -7.91
CA SER A 237 -15.12 6.05 -9.22
C SER A 237 -13.94 5.14 -9.54
N GLU A 238 -14.15 4.14 -10.38
CA GLU A 238 -13.10 3.24 -10.86
C GLU A 238 -13.01 3.29 -12.39
N SER A 239 -11.79 3.18 -12.90
CA SER A 239 -11.49 3.10 -14.33
C SER A 239 -10.19 2.33 -14.55
N GLY A 240 -10.08 1.67 -15.69
CA GLY A 240 -8.91 0.88 -16.05
C GLY A 240 -8.99 -0.56 -15.57
N THR A 241 -7.88 -1.29 -15.65
CA THR A 241 -7.76 -2.68 -15.18
C THR A 241 -6.31 -2.96 -14.82
N PHE A 242 -6.07 -3.77 -13.80
CA PHE A 242 -4.76 -4.36 -13.57
C PHE A 242 -4.31 -5.18 -14.78
N THR A 243 -3.01 -5.15 -15.04
CA THR A 243 -2.39 -5.85 -16.16
C THR A 243 -2.70 -7.35 -16.09
N GLY A 244 -3.36 -7.87 -17.13
CA GLY A 244 -3.70 -9.28 -17.25
C GLY A 244 -4.83 -9.75 -16.33
N ILE A 245 -5.54 -8.86 -15.63
CA ILE A 245 -6.66 -9.22 -14.76
C ILE A 245 -7.91 -8.49 -15.25
N ALA A 246 -8.71 -9.19 -16.06
CA ALA A 246 -10.01 -8.70 -16.49
C ALA A 246 -11.07 -8.85 -15.39
N ASP A 247 -12.19 -8.15 -15.55
CA ASP A 247 -13.36 -8.34 -14.69
C ASP A 247 -13.91 -9.77 -14.78
N ASN A 248 -14.37 -10.29 -13.65
CA ASN A 248 -14.83 -11.68 -13.46
C ASN A 248 -13.77 -12.77 -13.75
N MET A 249 -12.49 -12.41 -13.87
CA MET A 249 -11.43 -13.38 -14.15
C MET A 249 -11.02 -14.15 -12.88
N LEU A 250 -10.77 -15.46 -13.02
CA LEU A 250 -10.17 -16.27 -11.97
C LEU A 250 -8.67 -15.94 -11.83
N VAL A 251 -8.25 -15.59 -10.63
CA VAL A 251 -6.88 -15.26 -10.26
C VAL A 251 -6.41 -16.12 -9.09
N PHE A 252 -5.10 -16.31 -8.99
CA PHE A 252 -4.48 -17.15 -7.95
C PHE A 252 -3.39 -16.37 -7.21
N TYR A 253 -3.47 -16.37 -5.89
CA TYR A 253 -2.49 -15.72 -5.01
C TYR A 253 -2.09 -16.66 -3.88
N ASN A 254 -0.80 -16.97 -3.77
CA ASN A 254 -0.23 -17.92 -2.80
C ASN A 254 -0.99 -19.27 -2.72
N GLY A 255 -1.58 -19.74 -3.83
CA GLY A 255 -2.34 -21.00 -3.90
C GLY A 255 -3.85 -20.87 -3.63
N TYR A 256 -4.33 -19.69 -3.24
CA TYR A 256 -5.75 -19.38 -3.08
C TYR A 256 -6.35 -18.83 -4.36
N ALA A 257 -7.58 -19.22 -4.65
CA ALA A 257 -8.29 -18.80 -5.84
C ALA A 257 -9.33 -17.71 -5.51
N PHE A 258 -9.40 -16.69 -6.37
CA PHE A 258 -10.37 -15.60 -6.27
C PHE A 258 -10.90 -15.24 -7.65
N THR A 259 -12.11 -14.70 -7.71
CA THR A 259 -12.60 -13.96 -8.87
C THR A 259 -12.27 -12.48 -8.68
N ALA A 260 -11.67 -11.85 -9.67
CA ALA A 260 -11.50 -10.40 -9.74
C ALA A 260 -12.84 -9.72 -10.02
N ASP A 261 -13.19 -8.69 -9.25
CA ASP A 261 -14.46 -7.98 -9.35
C ASP A 261 -14.20 -6.46 -9.39
N TYR A 262 -14.36 -5.86 -10.57
CA TYR A 262 -14.30 -4.42 -10.75
C TYR A 262 -15.69 -3.83 -10.54
N THR A 263 -15.80 -2.98 -9.52
CA THR A 263 -17.04 -2.29 -9.17
C THR A 263 -16.98 -0.84 -9.66
N ALA A 264 -18.12 -0.15 -9.71
CA ALA A 264 -18.16 1.27 -10.11
C ALA A 264 -17.24 2.19 -9.27
N THR A 265 -16.85 1.76 -8.08
CA THR A 265 -16.09 2.56 -7.10
C THR A 265 -14.84 1.86 -6.57
N GLY A 266 -14.41 0.74 -7.12
CA GLY A 266 -13.32 -0.03 -6.51
C GLY A 266 -13.03 -1.37 -7.15
N PHE A 267 -12.10 -2.09 -6.54
CA PHE A 267 -11.70 -3.43 -6.95
C PHE A 267 -11.65 -4.35 -5.74
N ASP A 268 -12.31 -5.50 -5.87
CA ASP A 268 -12.40 -6.53 -4.86
C ASP A 268 -11.88 -7.87 -5.38
N LEU A 269 -11.42 -8.72 -4.46
CA LEU A 269 -11.26 -10.15 -4.72
C LEU A 269 -12.37 -10.94 -4.04
N VAL A 270 -13.06 -11.79 -4.80
CA VAL A 270 -14.13 -12.65 -4.28
C VAL A 270 -13.63 -14.09 -4.18
N ALA A 271 -13.54 -14.62 -2.98
CA ALA A 271 -13.05 -15.98 -2.75
C ALA A 271 -13.96 -17.02 -3.41
N VAL A 272 -13.37 -17.94 -4.16
CA VAL A 272 -14.09 -19.06 -4.74
C VAL A 272 -14.00 -20.29 -3.82
N PRO A 273 -14.98 -21.22 -3.86
CA PRO A 273 -14.91 -22.43 -3.06
C PRO A 273 -13.62 -23.22 -3.32
N GLU A 274 -12.99 -23.71 -2.25
CA GLU A 274 -11.85 -24.62 -2.35
C GLU A 274 -12.20 -25.85 -3.19
N PRO A 275 -11.24 -26.45 -3.91
CA PRO A 275 -11.57 -27.51 -4.85
C PRO A 275 -12.29 -28.72 -4.25
N SER A 276 -11.95 -29.07 -3.01
CA SER A 276 -12.61 -30.13 -2.24
C SER A 276 -14.11 -29.91 -2.06
N THR A 277 -14.57 -28.65 -2.08
CA THR A 277 -15.99 -28.27 -1.96
C THR A 277 -16.79 -28.74 -3.18
N TRP A 278 -16.27 -28.55 -4.39
CA TRP A 278 -16.94 -29.00 -5.60
C TRP A 278 -16.85 -30.53 -5.75
N PHE A 279 -15.74 -31.15 -5.37
CA PHE A 279 -15.64 -32.61 -5.33
C PHE A 279 -16.65 -33.23 -4.36
N SER A 280 -16.80 -32.65 -3.17
CA SER A 280 -17.76 -33.13 -2.17
C SER A 280 -19.19 -32.98 -2.69
N ALA A 281 -19.55 -31.82 -3.26
CA ALA A 281 -20.87 -31.61 -3.85
C ALA A 281 -21.16 -32.58 -5.01
N ALA A 282 -20.19 -32.80 -5.91
CA ALA A 282 -20.32 -33.75 -7.01
C ALA A 282 -20.51 -35.19 -6.50
N LEU A 283 -19.75 -35.58 -5.48
CA LEU A 283 -19.87 -36.90 -4.85
C LEU A 283 -21.21 -37.06 -4.12
N THR A 284 -21.69 -36.01 -3.45
CA THR A 284 -23.01 -36.00 -2.83
C THR A 284 -24.11 -36.17 -3.88
N LEU A 285 -24.07 -35.42 -4.99
CA LEU A 285 -25.03 -35.58 -6.09
C LEU A 285 -24.99 -36.98 -6.71
N LEU A 286 -23.79 -37.55 -6.90
CA LEU A 286 -23.61 -38.91 -7.38
C LEU A 286 -24.26 -39.94 -6.43
N SER A 287 -24.06 -39.77 -5.12
CA SER A 287 -24.64 -40.67 -4.10
C SER A 287 -26.17 -40.55 -4.00
N ILE A 288 -26.73 -39.34 -4.14
CA ILE A 288 -28.17 -39.11 -4.24
C ILE A 288 -28.73 -39.78 -5.49
N GLY A 289 -28.11 -39.56 -6.65
CA GLY A 289 -28.52 -40.19 -7.92
C GLY A 289 -28.48 -41.72 -7.84
N TYR A 290 -27.42 -42.29 -7.27
CA TYR A 290 -27.32 -43.74 -7.02
C TYR A 290 -28.46 -44.24 -6.11
N THR A 291 -28.74 -43.54 -5.02
CA THR A 291 -29.79 -43.90 -4.07
C THR A 291 -31.19 -43.82 -4.70
N GLN A 292 -31.47 -42.78 -5.47
CA GLN A 292 -32.74 -42.64 -6.20
C GLN A 292 -32.89 -43.76 -7.24
N ARG A 293 -31.86 -44.05 -8.03
CA ARG A 293 -31.87 -45.17 -8.99
C ARG A 293 -32.16 -46.49 -8.30
N ARG A 294 -31.54 -46.77 -7.16
CA ARG A 294 -31.76 -48.01 -6.39
C ARG A 294 -33.19 -48.14 -5.87
N LYS A 295 -33.87 -47.04 -5.54
CA LYS A 295 -35.28 -47.04 -5.12
C LYS A 295 -36.25 -47.16 -6.29
N LEU A 296 -35.98 -46.46 -7.39
CA LEU A 296 -36.87 -46.38 -8.55
C LEU A 296 -36.83 -47.64 -9.42
N VAL A 297 -35.68 -48.27 -9.60
CA VAL A 297 -35.56 -49.47 -10.46
C VAL A 297 -36.44 -50.64 -9.99
N PRO A 298 -36.47 -51.01 -8.69
CA PRO A 298 -37.39 -52.03 -8.19
C PRO A 298 -38.86 -51.59 -8.25
N ALA A 299 -39.16 -50.32 -7.95
CA ALA A 299 -40.53 -49.79 -7.99
C ALA A 299 -41.11 -49.82 -9.42
N LEU A 300 -40.32 -49.44 -10.43
CA LEU A 300 -40.69 -49.51 -11.84
C LEU A 300 -40.88 -50.96 -12.32
N LYS A 301 -40.05 -51.90 -11.85
CA LYS A 301 -40.22 -53.33 -12.13
C LYS A 301 -41.53 -53.88 -11.54
N ARG A 302 -41.89 -53.47 -10.32
CA ARG A 302 -43.16 -53.86 -9.68
C ARG A 302 -44.37 -53.27 -10.40
N PHE A 303 -44.31 -52.02 -10.82
CA PHE A 303 -45.40 -51.35 -11.54
C PHE A 303 -45.69 -52.03 -12.90
N ARG A 304 -44.66 -52.47 -13.62
CA ARG A 304 -44.82 -53.25 -14.86
C ARG A 304 -45.43 -54.64 -14.63
N ALA A 305 -45.15 -55.28 -13.49
CA ALA A 305 -45.68 -56.61 -13.17
C ALA A 305 -47.19 -56.59 -12.83
N THR A 306 -47.70 -55.48 -12.28
CA THR A 306 -49.13 -55.31 -11.94
C THR A 306 -50.01 -54.82 -13.10
N ALA A 307 -49.42 -54.47 -14.25
CA ALA A 307 -50.13 -53.87 -15.38
C ALA A 307 -50.47 -54.85 -16.52
N LEU A 308 -50.09 -56.14 -16.42
CA LEU A 308 -50.57 -57.16 -17.36
C LEU A 308 -51.82 -57.85 -16.79
N PRO A 309 -53.00 -57.76 -17.45
CA PRO A 309 -54.15 -58.56 -17.06
C PRO A 309 -53.88 -60.05 -17.33
N PRO A 310 -54.38 -60.96 -16.48
CA PRO A 310 -54.32 -62.39 -16.78
C PRO A 310 -55.16 -62.65 -18.03
N GLY A 311 -54.52 -63.23 -19.05
CA GLY A 311 -55.18 -63.74 -20.25
C GLY A 311 -55.91 -65.05 -19.98
#